data_AF-A0A6Y5LGV1-F1
#
_entry.id   AF-A0A6Y5LGV1-F1
#
_cell.length_a   1.000
_cell.length_b   1.000
_cell.length_c   1.000
_cell.angle_alpha   90.00
_cell.angle_beta   90.00
_cell.angle_gamma   90.00
#
_symmetry.space_group_name_H-M   'P 1'
#
loop_
_entity.id
_entity.type
_entity.pdbx_description
1 polymer ?
#
loop_
_entity_poly.entity_id
_entity_poly.type
_entity_poly.pdbx_seq_one_letter_code
_entity_poly.pdbx_strand_id
1 'polypeptide(L)'
;MTAPNYASYPIPADWQNFERLCITLMSEIYGCKFQVYGRSGQRQNGVDALGILPNGDVIAVQCKGRDQGYGSRLKPKDIHTAVRETKNFKNRIAHFYILSTSPNDVALEDEAVQITRSHLLQGRFPVTFWGWQTLENQIRRYESVQREHFGYWFKRPSTLQWAMRIAIGCLLSISSIYVVHQYLTYHNAQVDLRENTDKEISQFLTLNNKLDHAYSTCLKTLNEKAFLSSWELDTFCAKPVSTSLGKIESQVKETGLNIDARAFDNLSAILKIFREDYRQVLIASERTRSFEKNVLHNMKALCPPLKDKGIIDRMFIELREPAEAAQISQLEFYFVLRDFIMPSLDAVRAQVLVSTRQINNQEIPQTLMEEAKELNQLISERNNYNIEPPQVPFSLAAVKSMSSREITMTGEMPDQVEEARWADLMLGSMAFAMEGNPKEVDELVQCGLYKPEIHNIIKNRNQEKILKSQIQ
;
A
#
# COMPACT_ATOMS: atom_id res chain seq x y z
N MET A 1 1.93 40.62 28.31
CA MET A 1 2.29 40.84 29.74
C MET A 1 1.70 39.69 30.54
N THR A 2 2.48 38.64 30.75
CA THR A 2 2.06 37.45 31.49
C THR A 2 2.01 37.79 32.98
N ALA A 3 0.85 37.60 33.60
CA ALA A 3 0.65 37.79 35.04
C ALA A 3 1.72 37.01 35.82
N PRO A 4 2.45 37.63 36.77
CA PRO A 4 3.42 36.91 37.56
C PRO A 4 2.68 35.87 38.40
N ASN A 5 3.14 34.62 38.25
CA ASN A 5 2.73 33.41 38.93
C ASN A 5 2.03 33.64 40.28
N TYR A 6 0.88 32.99 40.44
CA TYR A 6 0.08 32.84 41.67
C TYR A 6 0.81 31.96 42.73
N ALA A 7 2.12 32.10 42.85
CA ALA A 7 2.86 31.47 43.91
C ALA A 7 2.51 32.14 45.23
N SER A 8 1.77 31.43 46.08
CA SER A 8 1.58 31.81 47.48
C SER A 8 2.91 31.68 48.22
N TYR A 9 3.22 32.64 49.07
CA TYR A 9 4.39 32.54 49.94
C TYR A 9 4.04 31.56 51.07
N PRO A 10 4.93 30.62 51.42
CA PRO A 10 4.65 29.70 52.51
C PRO A 10 4.54 30.46 53.84
N ILE A 11 3.52 30.14 54.64
CA ILE A 11 3.38 30.66 56.01
C ILE A 11 4.61 30.20 56.83
N PRO A 12 5.27 31.09 57.60
CA PRO A 12 6.38 30.71 58.47
C PRO A 12 6.00 29.58 59.42
N ALA A 13 6.88 28.59 59.54
CA ALA A 13 6.62 27.35 60.27
C ALA A 13 6.63 27.50 61.79
N ASP A 14 7.23 28.58 62.30
CA ASP A 14 7.30 28.90 63.72
C ASP A 14 7.03 30.39 63.97
N TRP A 15 6.60 30.67 65.19
CA TRP A 15 6.26 32.00 65.68
C TRP A 15 7.42 33.00 65.57
N GLN A 16 8.65 32.57 65.88
CA GLN A 16 9.81 33.48 65.85
C GLN A 16 10.11 33.95 64.42
N ASN A 17 9.99 33.06 63.43
CA ASN A 17 10.17 33.40 62.02
C ASN A 17 9.04 34.30 61.51
N PHE A 18 7.80 34.11 61.97
CA PHE A 18 6.70 35.03 61.64
C PHE A 18 6.92 36.44 62.20
N GLU A 19 7.37 36.55 63.45
CA GLU A 19 7.68 37.84 64.08
C GLU A 19 8.80 38.56 63.34
N ARG A 20 9.89 37.85 62.99
CA ARG A 20 10.99 38.41 62.19
C ARG A 20 10.52 38.89 60.82
N LEU A 21 9.71 38.09 60.11
CA LEU A 21 9.11 38.48 58.84
C LEU A 21 8.30 39.76 58.97
N CYS A 22 7.44 39.85 59.98
CA CYS A 22 6.62 41.03 60.25
C CYS A 22 7.49 42.26 60.56
N ILE A 23 8.56 42.10 61.33
CA ILE A 23 9.50 43.20 61.66
C ILE A 23 10.20 43.70 60.39
N THR A 24 10.76 42.81 59.58
CA THR A 24 11.41 43.21 58.31
C THR A 24 10.39 43.88 57.39
N LEU A 25 9.20 43.31 57.24
CA LEU A 25 8.14 43.85 56.39
C LEU A 25 7.68 45.24 56.84
N MET A 26 7.39 45.42 58.13
CA MET A 26 6.96 46.71 58.67
C MET A 26 8.09 47.74 58.60
N SER A 27 9.35 47.31 58.73
CA SER A 27 10.50 48.21 58.55
C SER A 27 10.59 48.74 57.12
N GLU A 28 10.34 47.89 56.14
CA GLU A 28 10.31 48.26 54.72
C GLU A 28 9.11 49.15 54.36
N ILE A 29 7.93 48.86 54.93
CA ILE A 29 6.71 49.65 54.69
C ILE A 29 6.85 51.08 55.20
N TYR A 30 7.44 51.26 56.38
CA TYR A 30 7.56 52.56 57.04
C TYR A 30 8.91 53.26 56.79
N GLY A 31 9.86 52.59 56.13
CA GLY A 31 11.21 53.13 55.91
C GLY A 31 11.97 53.42 57.21
N CYS A 32 11.64 52.74 58.31
CA CYS A 32 12.30 52.90 59.60
C CYS A 32 12.54 51.53 60.25
N LYS A 33 13.47 51.45 61.21
CA LYS A 33 13.78 50.18 61.85
C LYS A 33 12.74 49.81 62.90
N PHE A 34 11.99 48.74 62.67
CA PHE A 34 11.18 48.10 63.70
C PHE A 34 12.07 47.16 64.53
N GLN A 35 11.75 47.02 65.82
CA GLN A 35 12.46 46.13 66.72
C GLN A 35 11.50 45.43 67.69
N VAL A 36 11.88 44.26 68.16
CA VAL A 36 11.16 43.52 69.20
C VAL A 36 11.04 44.38 70.46
N TYR A 37 9.84 44.47 71.03
CA TYR A 37 9.59 45.20 72.26
C TYR A 37 9.75 44.29 73.49
N GLY A 38 10.94 44.30 74.09
CA GLY A 38 11.25 43.48 75.27
C GLY A 38 11.71 42.06 74.94
N ARG A 39 11.78 41.19 75.95
CA ARG A 39 12.11 39.76 75.82
C ARG A 39 11.04 38.88 76.47
N SER A 40 10.98 37.61 76.06
CA SER A 40 10.09 36.61 76.67
C SER A 40 10.18 36.64 78.21
N GLY A 41 9.02 36.71 78.87
CA GLY A 41 8.89 36.85 80.33
C GLY A 41 8.83 38.29 80.86
N GLN A 42 9.02 39.32 80.03
CA GLN A 42 8.74 40.70 80.40
C GLN A 42 7.27 41.08 80.13
N ARG A 43 6.75 42.05 80.88
CA ARG A 43 5.41 42.59 80.63
C ARG A 43 5.45 43.49 79.38
N GLN A 44 5.14 42.91 78.23
CA GLN A 44 5.21 43.58 76.90
C GLN A 44 3.94 44.38 76.55
N ASN A 45 2.92 44.38 77.43
CA ASN A 45 1.65 45.12 77.26
C ASN A 45 1.02 44.93 75.86
N GLY A 46 1.09 43.72 75.32
CA GLY A 46 0.48 43.37 74.02
C GLY A 46 1.22 43.87 72.78
N VAL A 47 2.39 44.49 72.92
CA VAL A 47 3.21 44.96 71.78
C VAL A 47 4.39 44.02 71.58
N ASP A 48 4.46 43.34 70.44
CA ASP A 48 5.57 42.42 70.11
C ASP A 48 6.72 43.18 69.46
N ALA A 49 6.42 44.17 68.60
CA ALA A 49 7.41 45.03 67.97
C ALA A 49 6.94 46.47 67.88
N LEU A 50 7.88 47.41 67.82
CA LEU A 50 7.57 48.81 67.54
C LEU A 50 8.62 49.45 66.64
N GLY A 51 8.18 50.47 65.90
CA GLY A 51 9.01 51.39 65.15
C GLY A 51 8.74 52.82 65.60
N ILE A 52 9.78 53.65 65.67
CA ILE A 52 9.66 55.09 65.94
C ILE A 52 9.87 55.81 64.61
N LEU A 53 8.86 56.55 64.17
CA LEU A 53 8.92 57.35 62.95
C LEU A 53 9.78 58.61 63.15
N PRO A 54 10.28 59.25 62.08
CA PRO A 54 11.11 60.46 62.20
C PRO A 54 10.43 61.63 62.93
N ASN A 55 9.10 61.68 62.92
CA ASN A 55 8.30 62.67 63.65
C ASN A 55 8.07 62.32 65.14
N GLY A 56 8.65 61.22 65.64
CA GLY A 56 8.52 60.76 67.01
C GLY A 56 7.32 59.85 67.29
N ASP A 57 6.47 59.60 66.28
CA ASP A 57 5.31 58.73 66.44
C ASP A 57 5.71 57.26 66.57
N VAL A 58 5.03 56.52 67.46
CA VAL A 58 5.27 55.10 67.68
C VAL A 58 4.24 54.28 66.90
N ILE A 59 4.72 53.43 65.99
CA ILE A 59 3.91 52.38 65.37
C ILE A 59 4.15 51.11 66.16
N ALA A 60 3.08 50.57 66.75
CA ALA A 60 3.14 49.35 67.54
C ALA A 60 2.53 48.19 66.74
N VAL A 61 3.14 47.01 66.88
CA VAL A 61 2.77 45.80 66.15
C VAL A 61 2.60 44.67 67.16
N GLN A 62 1.49 43.98 67.06
CA GLN A 62 1.29 42.67 67.65
C GLN A 62 1.21 41.65 66.53
N CYS A 63 2.04 40.63 66.59
CA CYS A 63 1.91 39.49 65.72
C CYS A 63 0.87 38.53 66.34
N LYS A 64 0.20 37.71 65.55
CA LYS A 64 -0.67 36.62 66.02
C LYS A 64 -0.54 35.45 65.06
N GLY A 65 0.33 34.51 65.40
CA GLY A 65 0.66 33.35 64.59
C GLY A 65 0.02 32.10 65.16
N ARG A 66 0.11 31.02 64.40
CA ARG A 66 -0.21 29.68 64.90
C ARG A 66 1.07 29.10 65.47
N ASP A 67 1.18 28.98 66.78
CA ASP A 67 2.13 28.01 67.32
C ASP A 67 1.65 27.39 68.63
N GLN A 68 1.71 26.06 68.64
CA GLN A 68 1.64 25.14 69.79
C GLN A 68 0.53 25.32 70.83
N GLY A 69 -0.72 25.54 70.40
CA GLY A 69 -1.87 25.42 71.31
C GLY A 69 -3.22 25.66 70.66
N TYR A 70 -3.74 24.62 69.98
CA TYR A 70 -5.09 24.52 69.42
C TYR A 70 -5.43 25.54 68.31
N GLY A 71 -5.83 25.02 67.14
CA GLY A 71 -6.28 25.74 65.94
C GLY A 71 -7.55 26.57 66.09
N SER A 72 -7.64 27.38 67.13
CA SER A 72 -8.71 28.35 67.31
C SER A 72 -8.49 29.52 66.35
N ARG A 73 -9.45 29.70 65.43
CA ARG A 73 -9.54 30.88 64.57
C ARG A 73 -9.60 32.13 65.45
N LEU A 74 -8.84 33.17 65.10
CA LEU A 74 -8.97 34.48 65.74
C LEU A 74 -10.43 34.93 65.66
N LYS A 75 -10.94 35.47 66.77
CA LYS A 75 -12.31 35.99 66.91
C LYS A 75 -12.26 37.50 67.15
N PRO A 76 -13.34 38.24 66.89
CA PRO A 76 -13.39 39.69 67.15
C PRO A 76 -12.99 40.09 68.58
N LYS A 77 -13.34 39.26 69.59
CA LYS A 77 -12.89 39.44 70.98
C LYS A 77 -11.37 39.46 71.16
N ASP A 78 -10.62 38.79 70.29
CA ASP A 78 -9.17 38.72 70.36
C ASP A 78 -8.54 40.03 69.88
N ILE A 79 -9.18 40.73 68.93
CA ILE A 79 -8.83 42.11 68.53
C ILE A 79 -9.05 43.07 69.72
N HIS A 80 -10.19 42.98 70.39
CA HIS A 80 -10.42 43.77 71.61
C HIS A 80 -9.41 43.47 72.72
N THR A 81 -9.02 42.20 72.88
CA THR A 81 -8.05 41.78 73.90
C THR A 81 -6.68 42.34 73.60
N ALA A 82 -6.20 42.20 72.35
CA ALA A 82 -4.97 42.80 71.85
C ALA A 82 -4.92 44.31 72.13
N VAL A 83 -5.97 45.04 71.78
CA VAL A 83 -6.05 46.48 72.01
C VAL A 83 -6.08 46.81 73.51
N ARG A 84 -6.80 46.04 74.33
CA ARG A 84 -6.88 46.25 75.78
C ARG A 84 -5.54 46.04 76.48
N GLU A 85 -4.73 45.10 76.03
CA GLU A 85 -3.40 44.83 76.57
C GLU A 85 -2.47 46.04 76.47
N THR A 86 -2.67 46.88 75.44
CA THR A 86 -1.90 48.13 75.25
C THR A 86 -2.25 49.24 76.24
N LYS A 87 -3.28 49.10 77.08
CA LYS A 87 -3.75 50.16 78.00
C LYS A 87 -2.66 50.70 78.95
N ASN A 88 -1.72 49.84 79.33
CA ASN A 88 -0.60 50.20 80.22
C ASN A 88 0.72 50.46 79.48
N PHE A 89 0.67 50.54 78.15
CA PHE A 89 1.83 50.86 77.34
C PHE A 89 2.20 52.35 77.54
N LYS A 90 3.44 52.60 77.96
CA LYS A 90 3.87 53.92 78.45
C LYS A 90 4.07 54.95 77.34
N ASN A 91 4.34 54.51 76.12
CA ASN A 91 4.60 55.39 74.98
C ASN A 91 3.30 55.66 74.22
N ARG A 92 3.12 56.87 73.70
CA ARG A 92 1.95 57.19 72.87
C ARG A 92 2.04 56.44 71.54
N ILE A 93 1.13 55.50 71.33
CA ILE A 93 0.97 54.80 70.05
C ILE A 93 0.28 55.75 69.07
N ALA A 94 0.81 55.87 67.86
CA ALA A 94 0.21 56.58 66.74
C ALA A 94 -0.64 55.65 65.87
N HIS A 95 -0.24 54.38 65.72
CA HIS A 95 -1.02 53.34 65.03
C HIS A 95 -0.68 51.97 65.62
N PHE A 96 -1.70 51.12 65.80
CA PHE A 96 -1.52 49.74 66.25
C PHE A 96 -1.89 48.72 65.17
N TYR A 97 -0.97 47.84 64.83
CA TYR A 97 -1.16 46.77 63.84
C TYR A 97 -1.26 45.41 64.52
N ILE A 98 -2.23 44.60 64.09
CA ILE A 98 -2.36 43.20 64.46
C ILE A 98 -2.13 42.39 63.19
N LEU A 99 -0.99 41.70 63.12
CA LEU A 99 -0.56 40.95 61.94
C LEU A 99 -0.74 39.46 62.20
N SER A 100 -1.41 38.72 61.31
CA SER A 100 -1.71 37.31 61.54
C SER A 100 -1.42 36.40 60.37
N THR A 101 -1.01 35.16 60.67
CA THR A 101 -0.96 34.05 59.71
C THR A 101 -2.33 33.48 59.38
N SER A 102 -3.40 33.92 60.06
CA SER A 102 -4.78 33.56 59.71
C SER A 102 -5.21 34.27 58.42
N PRO A 103 -6.13 33.69 57.63
CA PRO A 103 -6.72 34.38 56.49
C PRO A 103 -7.32 35.75 56.88
N ASN A 104 -7.38 36.67 55.93
CA ASN A 104 -8.22 37.86 56.03
C ASN A 104 -9.65 37.45 56.39
N ASP A 105 -10.27 38.19 57.29
CA ASP A 105 -11.59 37.86 57.85
C ASP A 105 -12.36 39.16 58.05
N VAL A 106 -13.49 39.29 57.35
CA VAL A 106 -14.33 40.49 57.39
C VAL A 106 -14.74 40.82 58.82
N ALA A 107 -15.02 39.83 59.67
CA ALA A 107 -15.41 40.08 61.05
C ALA A 107 -14.26 40.66 61.90
N LEU A 108 -13.01 40.28 61.63
CA LEU A 108 -11.83 40.82 62.33
C LEU A 108 -11.45 42.21 61.81
N GLU A 109 -11.57 42.43 60.50
CA GLU A 109 -11.34 43.72 59.86
C GLU A 109 -12.39 44.75 60.29
N ASP A 110 -13.68 44.39 60.24
CA ASP A 110 -14.78 45.25 60.70
C ASP A 110 -14.64 45.60 62.18
N GLU A 111 -14.22 44.63 63.02
CA GLU A 111 -13.95 44.89 64.44
C GLU A 111 -12.81 45.91 64.62
N ALA A 112 -11.69 45.74 63.90
CA ALA A 112 -10.60 46.70 63.94
C ALA A 112 -11.03 48.11 63.47
N VAL A 113 -11.90 48.18 62.46
CA VAL A 113 -12.50 49.44 61.96
C VAL A 113 -13.42 50.07 63.00
N GLN A 114 -14.27 49.29 63.66
CA GLN A 114 -15.17 49.76 64.72
C GLN A 114 -14.38 50.31 65.92
N ILE A 115 -13.35 49.59 66.36
CA ILE A 115 -12.43 50.04 67.42
C ILE A 115 -11.74 51.33 66.98
N THR A 116 -11.25 51.40 65.74
CA THR A 116 -10.62 52.61 65.20
C THR A 116 -11.55 53.81 65.24
N ARG A 117 -12.81 53.67 64.79
CA ARG A 117 -13.79 54.76 64.83
C ARG A 117 -14.02 55.25 66.26
N SER A 118 -14.17 54.32 67.21
CA SER A 118 -14.35 54.65 68.64
C SER A 118 -13.11 55.32 69.23
N HIS A 119 -11.91 54.83 68.91
CA HIS A 119 -10.65 55.38 69.37
C HIS A 119 -10.40 56.80 68.85
N LEU A 120 -10.63 57.05 67.56
CA LEU A 120 -10.42 58.36 66.95
C LEU A 120 -11.34 59.43 67.57
N LEU A 121 -12.59 59.09 67.90
CA LEU A 121 -13.50 59.98 68.64
C LEU A 121 -13.00 60.32 70.05
N GLN A 122 -12.17 59.45 70.64
CA GLN A 122 -11.57 59.62 71.97
C GLN A 122 -10.12 60.16 71.92
N GLY A 123 -9.63 60.57 70.74
CA GLY A 123 -8.25 61.02 70.56
C GLY A 123 -7.19 59.91 70.74
N ARG A 124 -7.59 58.64 70.60
CA ARG A 124 -6.72 57.45 70.66
C ARG A 124 -6.32 56.98 69.26
N PHE A 125 -5.40 56.01 69.21
CA PHE A 125 -4.82 55.50 67.98
C PHE A 125 -5.76 54.60 67.17
N PRO A 126 -5.67 54.62 65.83
CA PRO A 126 -6.28 53.63 64.96
C PRO A 126 -5.66 52.23 65.13
N VAL A 127 -6.46 51.21 64.82
CA VAL A 127 -6.12 49.79 64.87
C VAL A 127 -6.32 49.17 63.50
N THR A 128 -5.36 48.38 63.02
CA THR A 128 -5.46 47.69 61.74
C THR A 128 -5.14 46.21 61.89
N PHE A 129 -5.99 45.36 61.34
CA PHE A 129 -5.75 43.93 61.25
C PHE A 129 -5.31 43.55 59.84
N TRP A 130 -4.23 42.78 59.71
CA TRP A 130 -3.82 42.14 58.45
C TRP A 130 -3.76 40.63 58.64
N GLY A 131 -4.55 39.90 57.84
CA GLY A 131 -4.38 38.46 57.66
C GLY A 131 -3.30 38.12 56.63
N TRP A 132 -3.11 36.83 56.40
CA TRP A 132 -2.02 36.30 55.56
C TRP A 132 -2.07 36.81 54.13
N GLN A 133 -3.25 36.88 53.50
CA GLN A 133 -3.36 37.38 52.12
C GLN A 133 -2.90 38.84 51.99
N THR A 134 -3.22 39.68 52.99
CA THR A 134 -2.73 41.07 53.01
C THR A 134 -1.22 41.11 53.21
N LEU A 135 -0.68 40.29 54.12
CA LEU A 135 0.77 40.18 54.33
C LEU A 135 1.49 39.70 53.05
N GLU A 136 0.98 38.68 52.36
CA GLU A 136 1.54 38.19 51.08
C GLU A 136 1.59 39.28 50.01
N ASN A 137 0.52 40.09 49.93
CA ASN A 137 0.46 41.21 49.00
C ASN A 137 1.51 42.29 49.35
N GLN A 138 1.76 42.54 50.63
CA GLN A 138 2.82 43.45 51.03
C GLN A 138 4.21 42.84 50.77
N ILE A 139 4.46 41.58 51.11
CA ILE A 139 5.73 40.88 50.83
C ILE A 139 6.09 40.96 49.34
N ARG A 140 5.10 40.79 48.46
CA ARG A 140 5.29 40.87 46.99
C ARG A 140 5.81 42.23 46.52
N ARG A 141 5.56 43.31 47.28
CA ARG A 141 6.01 44.66 46.92
C ARG A 141 7.48 44.93 47.25
N TYR A 142 8.09 44.13 48.11
CA TYR A 142 9.44 44.39 48.62
C TYR A 142 10.38 43.21 48.30
N GLU A 143 11.26 43.39 47.31
CA GLU A 143 12.24 42.37 46.90
C GLU A 143 13.20 42.01 48.04
N SER A 144 13.57 42.96 48.90
CA SER A 144 14.42 42.74 50.08
C SER A 144 13.80 41.69 51.02
N VAL A 145 12.52 41.84 51.36
CA VAL A 145 11.76 40.87 52.16
C VAL A 145 11.71 39.50 51.48
N GLN A 146 11.47 39.47 50.16
CA GLN A 146 11.43 38.22 49.39
C GLN A 146 12.75 37.48 49.40
N ARG A 147 13.87 38.19 49.24
CA ARG A 147 15.20 37.57 49.21
C ARG A 147 15.64 37.09 50.59
N GLU A 148 15.39 37.87 51.62
CA GLU A 148 15.77 37.54 53.00
C GLU A 148 14.98 36.34 53.54
N HIS A 149 13.65 36.34 53.36
CA HIS A 149 12.77 35.34 53.96
C HIS A 149 12.39 34.19 53.02
N PHE A 150 12.52 34.34 51.70
CA PHE A 150 12.08 33.35 50.70
C PHE A 150 13.12 33.02 49.61
N GLY A 151 14.36 33.50 49.73
CA GLY A 151 15.39 33.32 48.69
C GLY A 151 15.75 31.86 48.36
N TYR A 152 15.56 30.93 49.30
CA TYR A 152 15.79 29.49 49.10
C TYR A 152 14.77 28.83 48.16
N TRP A 153 13.63 29.48 47.89
CA TRP A 153 12.55 28.96 47.07
C TRP A 153 12.89 29.00 45.56
N PHE A 154 13.78 29.90 45.13
CA PHE A 154 14.17 30.07 43.73
C PHE A 154 15.56 29.47 43.43
N LYS A 155 15.69 28.13 43.40
CA LYS A 155 16.96 27.47 43.00
C LYS A 155 17.12 27.45 41.48
N ARG A 156 18.28 27.87 40.96
CA ARG A 156 18.64 27.79 39.53
C ARG A 156 19.17 26.39 39.18
N PRO A 157 18.81 25.79 38.03
CA PRO A 157 19.34 24.51 37.61
C PRO A 157 20.85 24.59 37.31
N SER A 158 21.58 23.51 37.57
CA SER A 158 23.04 23.46 37.36
C SER A 158 23.42 23.30 35.88
N THR A 159 24.67 23.65 35.53
CA THR A 159 25.21 23.46 34.17
C THR A 159 25.11 22.01 33.69
N LEU A 160 25.31 21.05 34.59
CA LEU A 160 25.15 19.62 34.31
C LEU A 160 23.71 19.25 33.94
N GLN A 161 22.71 19.82 34.63
CA GLN A 161 21.30 19.60 34.31
C GLN A 161 20.93 20.14 32.92
N TRP A 162 21.51 21.27 32.52
CA TRP A 162 21.36 21.79 31.16
C TRP A 162 22.04 20.91 30.11
N ALA A 163 23.27 20.47 30.35
CA ALA A 163 23.99 19.57 29.46
C ALA A 163 23.21 18.25 29.23
N MET A 164 22.64 17.66 30.30
CA MET A 164 21.81 16.45 30.19
C MET A 164 20.55 16.69 29.34
N ARG A 165 19.87 17.83 29.51
CA ARG A 165 18.68 18.15 28.69
C ARG A 165 19.01 18.31 27.22
N ILE A 166 20.14 18.95 26.89
CA ILE A 166 20.62 19.08 25.50
C ILE A 166 20.96 17.70 24.92
N ALA A 167 21.69 16.87 25.67
CA ALA A 167 22.04 15.52 25.23
C ALA A 167 20.79 14.66 24.94
N ILE A 168 19.77 14.72 25.79
CA ILE A 168 18.49 14.05 25.56
C ILE A 168 17.81 14.58 24.28
N GLY A 169 17.79 15.90 24.06
CA GLY A 169 17.25 16.49 22.84
C GLY A 169 17.97 16.04 21.56
N CYS A 170 19.30 15.95 21.59
CA CYS A 170 20.10 15.43 20.49
C CYS A 170 19.82 13.94 20.23
N LEU A 171 19.69 13.13 21.28
CA LEU A 171 19.37 11.71 21.14
C LEU A 171 17.98 11.49 20.52
N LEU A 172 16.98 12.28 20.93
CA LEU A 172 15.62 12.19 20.37
C LEU A 172 15.57 12.60 18.89
N SER A 173 16.32 13.63 18.50
CA SER A 173 16.39 14.07 17.10
C SER A 173 17.09 13.07 16.20
N ILE A 174 18.22 12.49 16.65
CA ILE A 174 18.91 11.42 15.91
C ILE A 174 18.01 10.20 15.75
N SER A 175 17.31 9.79 16.81
CA SER A 175 16.35 8.67 16.76
C SER A 175 15.23 8.93 15.76
N SER A 176 14.66 10.15 15.75
CA SER A 176 13.63 10.53 14.80
C SER A 176 14.12 10.46 13.34
N ILE A 177 15.34 10.95 13.07
CA ILE A 177 15.95 10.88 11.73
C ILE A 177 16.16 9.43 11.30
N TYR A 178 16.65 8.59 12.21
CA TYR A 178 16.88 7.16 11.94
C TYR A 178 15.57 6.44 11.58
N VAL A 179 14.49 6.69 12.33
CA VAL A 179 13.17 6.11 12.05
C VAL A 179 12.63 6.57 10.69
N VAL A 180 12.76 7.86 10.36
CA VAL A 180 12.33 8.38 9.04
C VAL A 180 13.15 7.78 7.92
N HIS A 181 14.47 7.66 8.09
CA HIS A 181 15.34 7.03 7.09
C HIS A 181 14.96 5.57 6.86
N GLN A 182 14.74 4.80 7.93
CA GLN A 182 14.31 3.40 7.84
C GLN A 182 12.93 3.25 7.17
N TYR A 183 12.00 4.18 7.44
CA TYR A 183 10.70 4.19 6.80
C TYR A 183 10.80 4.50 5.29
N LEU A 184 11.60 5.51 4.91
CA LEU A 184 11.81 5.88 3.52
C LEU A 184 12.53 4.78 2.73
N THR A 185 13.55 4.14 3.30
CA THR A 185 14.24 3.03 2.64
C THR A 185 13.32 1.83 2.44
N TYR A 186 12.49 1.50 3.42
CA TYR A 186 11.47 0.45 3.29
C TYR A 186 10.42 0.80 2.21
N HIS A 187 9.92 2.04 2.21
CA HIS A 187 8.93 2.49 1.22
C HIS A 187 9.51 2.48 -0.20
N ASN A 188 10.73 2.98 -0.40
CA ASN A 188 11.36 3.01 -1.72
C ASN A 188 11.61 1.59 -2.24
N ALA A 189 12.10 0.67 -1.39
CA ALA A 189 12.27 -0.73 -1.78
C ALA A 189 10.95 -1.39 -2.24
N GLN A 190 9.82 -1.08 -1.58
CA GLN A 190 8.49 -1.55 -1.98
C GLN A 190 8.04 -0.96 -3.32
N VAL A 191 8.31 0.33 -3.58
CA VAL A 191 8.01 0.98 -4.86
C VAL A 191 8.83 0.35 -5.98
N ASP A 192 10.14 0.18 -5.79
CA ASP A 192 11.04 -0.42 -6.80
C ASP A 192 10.64 -1.86 -7.13
N LEU A 193 10.24 -2.64 -6.12
CA LEU A 193 9.71 -4.00 -6.30
C LEU A 193 8.43 -4.01 -7.14
N ARG A 194 7.48 -3.09 -6.86
CA ARG A 194 6.24 -2.97 -7.63
C ARG A 194 6.49 -2.54 -9.07
N GLU A 195 7.37 -1.57 -9.29
CA GLU A 195 7.70 -1.10 -10.63
C GLU A 195 8.33 -2.20 -11.50
N ASN A 196 9.27 -2.97 -10.92
CA ASN A 196 9.86 -4.12 -11.61
C ASN A 196 8.83 -5.23 -11.89
N THR A 197 7.97 -5.53 -10.90
CA THR A 197 6.89 -6.52 -11.05
C THR A 197 5.91 -6.12 -12.16
N ASP A 198 5.44 -4.87 -12.16
CA ASP A 198 4.52 -4.35 -13.20
C ASP A 198 5.17 -4.41 -14.59
N LYS A 199 6.47 -4.12 -14.69
CA LYS A 199 7.23 -4.21 -15.95
C LYS A 199 7.32 -5.64 -16.47
N GLU A 200 7.69 -6.61 -15.63
CA GLU A 200 7.75 -8.03 -16.00
C GLU A 200 6.38 -8.57 -16.42
N ILE A 201 5.35 -8.23 -15.66
CA ILE A 201 3.98 -8.64 -15.96
C ILE A 201 3.49 -8.01 -17.27
N SER A 202 3.75 -6.71 -17.49
CA SER A 202 3.40 -6.05 -18.76
C SER A 202 4.12 -6.68 -19.96
N GLN A 203 5.37 -7.08 -19.80
CA GLN A 203 6.11 -7.81 -20.84
C GLN A 203 5.46 -9.17 -21.11
N PHE A 204 5.10 -9.91 -20.07
CA PHE A 204 4.43 -11.22 -20.21
C PHE A 204 3.08 -11.07 -20.91
N LEU A 205 2.25 -10.11 -20.50
CA LEU A 205 0.96 -9.83 -21.13
C LEU A 205 1.12 -9.47 -22.62
N THR A 206 2.18 -8.74 -22.95
CA THR A 206 2.51 -8.42 -24.36
C THR A 206 2.88 -9.67 -25.15
N LEU A 207 3.66 -10.59 -24.57
CA LEU A 207 3.98 -11.86 -25.23
C LEU A 207 2.75 -12.77 -25.33
N ASN A 208 1.91 -12.82 -24.30
CA ASN A 208 0.66 -13.58 -24.30
C ASN A 208 -0.28 -13.10 -25.41
N ASN A 209 -0.44 -11.77 -25.57
CA ASN A 209 -1.23 -11.21 -26.66
C ASN A 209 -0.65 -11.54 -28.05
N LYS A 210 0.69 -11.64 -28.18
CA LYS A 210 1.31 -12.08 -29.45
C LYS A 210 1.04 -13.56 -29.73
N LEU A 211 1.06 -14.40 -28.70
CA LEU A 211 0.71 -15.82 -28.82
C LEU A 211 -0.76 -16.01 -29.17
N ASP A 212 -1.65 -15.28 -28.48
CA ASP A 212 -3.08 -15.22 -28.78
C ASP A 212 -3.33 -14.81 -30.24
N HIS A 213 -2.70 -13.72 -30.70
CA HIS A 213 -2.81 -13.29 -32.09
C HIS A 213 -2.30 -14.32 -33.10
N ALA A 214 -1.21 -15.03 -32.79
CA ALA A 214 -0.69 -16.11 -33.63
C ALA A 214 -1.69 -17.27 -33.75
N TYR A 215 -2.28 -17.69 -32.63
CA TYR A 215 -3.29 -18.74 -32.61
C TYR A 215 -4.61 -18.31 -33.27
N SER A 216 -5.04 -17.07 -33.05
CA SER A 216 -6.23 -16.49 -33.69
C SER A 216 -6.06 -16.43 -35.22
N THR A 217 -4.89 -16.01 -35.71
CA THR A 217 -4.57 -16.01 -37.15
C THR A 217 -4.61 -17.43 -37.72
N CYS A 218 -4.03 -18.39 -37.00
CA CYS A 218 -4.09 -19.80 -37.37
C CYS A 218 -5.53 -20.34 -37.43
N LEU A 219 -6.33 -20.08 -36.38
CA LEU A 219 -7.72 -20.51 -36.28
C LEU A 219 -8.57 -19.92 -37.41
N LYS A 220 -8.37 -18.64 -37.71
CA LYS A 220 -9.03 -17.96 -38.84
C LYS A 220 -8.66 -18.62 -40.17
N THR A 221 -7.39 -18.90 -40.40
CA THR A 221 -6.91 -19.56 -41.63
C THR A 221 -7.52 -20.96 -41.77
N LEU A 222 -7.60 -21.71 -40.66
CA LEU A 222 -8.27 -23.02 -40.62
C LEU A 222 -9.79 -22.90 -40.84
N ASN A 223 -10.44 -21.83 -40.40
CA ASN A 223 -11.88 -21.62 -40.61
C ASN A 223 -12.21 -21.31 -42.08
N GLU A 224 -11.40 -20.51 -42.76
CA GLU A 224 -11.68 -20.05 -44.13
C GLU A 224 -11.51 -21.15 -45.19
N LYS A 225 -10.73 -22.20 -44.90
CA LYS A 225 -10.40 -23.25 -45.84
C LYS A 225 -10.80 -24.61 -45.33
N ALA A 226 -11.25 -25.46 -46.27
CA ALA A 226 -11.45 -26.87 -45.98
C ALA A 226 -10.12 -27.49 -45.54
N PHE A 227 -9.08 -27.38 -46.36
CA PHE A 227 -7.77 -28.00 -46.14
C PHE A 227 -6.65 -26.96 -46.28
N LEU A 228 -5.64 -27.03 -45.42
CA LEU A 228 -4.42 -26.23 -45.52
C LEU A 228 -3.25 -27.07 -46.04
N SER A 229 -2.38 -26.48 -46.84
CA SER A 229 -1.10 -27.11 -47.18
C SER A 229 -0.16 -27.15 -45.97
N SER A 230 0.85 -28.03 -46.00
CA SER A 230 1.87 -28.10 -44.96
C SER A 230 2.64 -26.78 -44.87
N TRP A 231 2.85 -26.11 -46.01
CA TRP A 231 3.42 -24.76 -46.06
C TRP A 231 2.54 -23.72 -45.36
N GLU A 232 1.21 -23.77 -45.54
CA GLU A 232 0.27 -22.87 -44.86
C GLU A 232 0.23 -23.14 -43.35
N LEU A 233 0.17 -24.41 -42.92
CA LEU A 233 0.23 -24.80 -41.51
C LEU A 233 1.54 -24.33 -40.86
N ASP A 234 2.67 -24.50 -41.54
CA ASP A 234 3.96 -24.03 -41.02
C ASP A 234 4.01 -22.50 -40.92
N THR A 235 3.49 -21.80 -41.93
CA THR A 235 3.62 -20.35 -42.08
C THR A 235 2.67 -19.58 -41.17
N PHE A 236 1.41 -20.00 -41.08
CA PHE A 236 0.37 -19.28 -40.35
C PHE A 236 0.08 -19.84 -38.97
N CYS A 237 0.53 -21.07 -38.66
CA CYS A 237 0.30 -21.70 -37.37
C CYS A 237 1.62 -22.03 -36.64
N ALA A 238 2.41 -22.98 -37.14
CA ALA A 238 3.52 -23.53 -36.36
C ALA A 238 4.64 -22.51 -36.07
N LYS A 239 5.14 -21.78 -37.07
CA LYS A 239 6.26 -20.83 -36.88
C LYS A 239 5.90 -19.64 -35.97
N PRO A 240 4.76 -18.94 -36.16
CA PRO A 240 4.38 -17.82 -35.29
C PRO A 240 4.15 -18.26 -33.84
N VAL A 241 3.52 -19.42 -33.64
CA VAL A 241 3.26 -20.01 -32.32
C VAL A 241 4.57 -20.41 -31.64
N SER A 242 5.43 -21.15 -32.32
CA SER A 242 6.75 -21.56 -31.77
C SER A 242 7.57 -20.37 -31.31
N THR A 243 7.61 -19.32 -32.12
CA THR A 243 8.36 -18.09 -31.80
C THR A 243 7.81 -17.38 -30.58
N SER A 244 6.48 -17.29 -30.47
CA SER A 244 5.82 -16.57 -29.37
C SER A 244 5.87 -17.38 -28.07
N LEU A 245 5.56 -18.68 -28.14
CA LEU A 245 5.61 -19.60 -27.00
C LEU A 245 7.04 -19.72 -26.45
N GLY A 246 8.05 -19.85 -27.30
CA GLY A 246 9.45 -19.91 -26.86
C GLY A 246 9.91 -18.65 -26.12
N LYS A 247 9.42 -17.46 -26.50
CA LYS A 247 9.69 -16.21 -25.78
C LYS A 247 9.01 -16.17 -24.43
N ILE A 248 7.76 -16.65 -24.32
CA ILE A 248 7.06 -16.75 -23.05
C ILE A 248 7.80 -17.71 -22.11
N GLU A 249 8.16 -18.90 -22.59
CA GLU A 249 8.90 -19.89 -21.80
C GLU A 249 10.25 -19.34 -21.29
N SER A 250 11.00 -18.62 -22.13
CA SER A 250 12.24 -17.93 -21.73
C SER A 250 11.97 -16.86 -20.67
N GLN A 251 10.97 -16.01 -20.87
CA GLN A 251 10.63 -14.97 -19.88
C GLN A 251 10.24 -15.57 -18.53
N VAL A 252 9.33 -16.55 -18.51
CA VAL A 252 8.88 -17.20 -17.26
C VAL A 252 10.06 -17.87 -16.55
N LYS A 253 10.96 -18.52 -17.30
CA LYS A 253 12.15 -19.18 -16.74
C LYS A 253 13.18 -18.20 -16.19
N GLU A 254 13.38 -17.06 -16.84
CA GLU A 254 14.42 -16.08 -16.48
C GLU A 254 14.00 -15.14 -15.36
N THR A 255 12.75 -14.65 -15.40
CA THR A 255 12.25 -13.65 -14.45
C THR A 255 11.50 -14.28 -13.29
N GLY A 256 11.05 -15.53 -13.43
CA GLY A 256 10.13 -16.16 -12.50
C GLY A 256 8.74 -15.54 -12.49
N LEU A 257 8.54 -14.34 -13.07
CA LEU A 257 7.45 -13.43 -12.77
C LEU A 257 7.33 -13.23 -11.25
N ASN A 258 7.47 -12.01 -10.75
CA ASN A 258 7.29 -11.72 -9.32
C ASN A 258 5.82 -11.90 -8.85
N ILE A 259 5.28 -13.12 -8.95
CA ILE A 259 3.90 -13.53 -8.64
C ILE A 259 3.88 -14.54 -7.48
N ASP A 260 2.69 -14.82 -6.96
CA ASP A 260 2.50 -15.83 -5.91
C ASP A 260 3.00 -17.22 -6.36
N ALA A 261 3.57 -17.99 -5.44
CA ALA A 261 4.15 -19.30 -5.73
C ALA A 261 3.15 -20.26 -6.38
N ARG A 262 1.87 -20.24 -5.95
CA ARG A 262 0.84 -21.09 -6.54
C ARG A 262 0.50 -20.66 -7.95
N ALA A 263 0.45 -19.35 -8.21
CA ALA A 263 0.22 -18.81 -9.54
C ALA A 263 1.37 -19.18 -10.50
N PHE A 264 2.62 -19.16 -10.00
CA PHE A 264 3.78 -19.60 -10.75
C PHE A 264 3.76 -21.11 -11.09
N ASP A 265 3.41 -21.95 -10.13
CA ASP A 265 3.31 -23.41 -10.36
C ASP A 265 2.23 -23.73 -11.40
N ASN A 266 1.06 -23.06 -11.31
CA ASN A 266 -0.01 -23.17 -12.28
C ASN A 266 0.44 -22.71 -13.67
N LEU A 267 1.15 -21.58 -13.76
CA LEU A 267 1.69 -21.06 -15.01
C LEU A 267 2.72 -22.03 -15.64
N SER A 268 3.56 -22.64 -14.82
CA SER A 268 4.54 -23.62 -15.28
C SER A 268 3.86 -24.89 -15.79
N ALA A 269 2.80 -25.35 -15.12
CA ALA A 269 2.03 -26.51 -15.54
C ALA A 269 1.32 -26.26 -16.88
N ILE A 270 0.74 -25.09 -17.09
CA ILE A 270 0.04 -24.78 -18.34
C ILE A 270 0.99 -24.57 -19.53
N LEU A 271 2.17 -23.99 -19.32
CA LEU A 271 3.15 -23.89 -20.41
C LEU A 271 3.55 -25.28 -20.96
N LYS A 272 3.57 -26.30 -20.09
CA LYS A 272 3.77 -27.68 -20.54
C LYS A 272 2.62 -28.17 -21.43
N ILE A 273 1.38 -27.79 -21.11
CA ILE A 273 0.19 -28.11 -21.92
C ILE A 273 0.24 -27.39 -23.26
N PHE A 274 0.54 -26.08 -23.28
CA PHE A 274 0.69 -25.33 -24.53
C PHE A 274 1.79 -25.87 -25.44
N ARG A 275 2.86 -26.42 -24.86
CA ARG A 275 3.90 -27.12 -25.64
C ARG A 275 3.37 -28.42 -26.24
N GLU A 276 2.52 -29.15 -25.55
CA GLU A 276 1.85 -30.35 -26.08
C GLU A 276 0.83 -29.99 -27.16
N ASP A 277 0.08 -28.91 -26.96
CA ASP A 277 -0.84 -28.36 -27.96
C ASP A 277 -0.11 -27.90 -29.23
N TYR A 278 1.05 -27.25 -29.08
CA TYR A 278 1.93 -26.91 -30.19
C TYR A 278 2.44 -28.16 -30.94
N ARG A 279 2.59 -29.31 -30.30
CA ARG A 279 2.94 -30.55 -31.02
C ARG A 279 1.81 -31.02 -31.94
N GLN A 280 0.55 -30.73 -31.62
CA GLN A 280 -0.58 -31.12 -32.46
C GLN A 280 -0.53 -30.44 -33.83
N VAL A 281 -0.15 -29.17 -33.90
CA VAL A 281 0.05 -28.51 -35.21
C VAL A 281 1.23 -29.09 -35.99
N LEU A 282 2.30 -29.51 -35.32
CA LEU A 282 3.42 -30.17 -35.98
C LEU A 282 3.03 -31.53 -36.55
N ILE A 283 2.23 -32.30 -35.83
CA ILE A 283 1.67 -33.58 -36.30
C ILE A 283 0.80 -33.33 -37.53
N ALA A 284 -0.13 -32.35 -37.48
CA ALA A 284 -0.98 -32.00 -38.61
C ALA A 284 -0.16 -31.56 -39.83
N SER A 285 0.87 -30.73 -39.63
CA SER A 285 1.78 -30.29 -40.71
C SER A 285 2.55 -31.46 -41.33
N GLU A 286 3.09 -32.36 -40.51
CA GLU A 286 3.87 -33.50 -41.02
C GLU A 286 3.00 -34.54 -41.74
N ARG A 287 1.80 -34.83 -41.23
CA ARG A 287 0.82 -35.68 -41.92
C ARG A 287 0.43 -35.09 -43.27
N THR A 288 0.17 -33.79 -43.30
CA THR A 288 -0.13 -33.05 -44.54
C THR A 288 1.05 -33.09 -45.52
N ARG A 289 2.27 -32.90 -45.03
CA ARG A 289 3.49 -32.98 -45.84
C ARG A 289 3.69 -34.37 -46.44
N SER A 290 3.41 -35.43 -45.68
CA SER A 290 3.46 -36.81 -46.20
C SER A 290 2.47 -37.02 -47.33
N PHE A 291 1.25 -36.50 -47.18
CA PHE A 291 0.25 -36.53 -48.25
C PHE A 291 0.71 -35.77 -49.49
N GLU A 292 1.23 -34.55 -49.34
CA GLU A 292 1.76 -33.74 -50.44
C GLU A 292 2.91 -34.43 -51.18
N LYS A 293 3.81 -35.11 -50.45
CA LYS A 293 4.88 -35.90 -51.06
C LYS A 293 4.35 -37.06 -51.91
N ASN A 294 3.29 -37.73 -51.45
CA ASN A 294 2.64 -38.78 -52.24
C ASN A 294 1.98 -38.19 -53.50
N VAL A 295 1.34 -37.02 -53.39
CA VAL A 295 0.80 -36.29 -54.55
C VAL A 295 1.90 -36.00 -55.58
N LEU A 296 3.01 -35.41 -55.15
CA LEU A 296 4.15 -35.07 -56.02
C LEU A 296 4.80 -36.32 -56.62
N HIS A 297 4.95 -37.40 -55.84
CA HIS A 297 5.46 -38.68 -56.31
C HIS A 297 4.59 -39.21 -57.46
N ASN A 298 3.28 -39.20 -57.27
CA ASN A 298 2.32 -39.65 -58.26
C ASN A 298 2.28 -38.75 -59.50
N MET A 299 2.43 -37.43 -59.32
CA MET A 299 2.56 -36.49 -60.44
C MET A 299 3.78 -36.77 -61.33
N LYS A 300 4.90 -37.27 -60.79
CA LYS A 300 6.06 -37.67 -61.62
C LYS A 300 5.73 -38.79 -62.59
N ALA A 301 4.73 -39.62 -62.29
CA ALA A 301 4.32 -40.67 -63.19
C ALA A 301 3.49 -40.14 -64.39
N LEU A 302 3.06 -38.87 -64.33
CA LEU A 302 2.44 -38.14 -65.44
C LEU A 302 3.45 -37.53 -66.42
N CYS A 303 4.75 -37.59 -66.12
CA CYS A 303 5.79 -37.03 -66.98
C CYS A 303 5.77 -37.66 -68.40
N PRO A 304 5.89 -36.85 -69.47
CA PRO A 304 5.93 -37.35 -70.83
C PRO A 304 7.10 -38.31 -71.11
N PRO A 305 6.91 -39.34 -71.98
CA PRO A 305 5.65 -39.74 -72.58
C PRO A 305 4.78 -40.52 -71.58
N LEU A 306 3.50 -40.14 -71.48
CA LEU A 306 2.53 -40.82 -70.61
C LEU A 306 2.33 -42.27 -71.07
N LYS A 307 2.82 -43.24 -70.29
CA LYS A 307 2.77 -44.67 -70.65
C LYS A 307 1.47 -45.35 -70.22
N ASP A 308 0.78 -44.78 -69.23
CA ASP A 308 -0.34 -45.42 -68.53
C ASP A 308 -1.55 -44.48 -68.49
N LYS A 309 -2.63 -44.89 -69.17
CA LYS A 309 -3.85 -44.09 -69.29
C LYS A 309 -4.76 -44.15 -68.06
N GLY A 310 -4.61 -45.17 -67.21
CA GLY A 310 -5.39 -45.35 -65.97
C GLY A 310 -4.70 -44.80 -64.73
N ILE A 311 -3.62 -44.05 -64.92
CA ILE A 311 -2.77 -43.59 -63.82
C ILE A 311 -3.51 -42.61 -62.91
N ILE A 312 -4.33 -41.74 -63.48
CA ILE A 312 -5.10 -40.74 -62.72
C ILE A 312 -6.05 -41.47 -61.76
N ASP A 313 -6.82 -42.46 -62.23
CA ASP A 313 -7.75 -43.20 -61.37
C ASP A 313 -7.03 -43.92 -60.21
N ARG A 314 -5.86 -44.51 -60.48
CA ARG A 314 -5.02 -45.11 -59.42
C ARG A 314 -4.51 -44.09 -58.42
N MET A 315 -4.06 -42.93 -58.89
CA MET A 315 -3.61 -41.85 -58.02
C MET A 315 -4.72 -41.43 -57.05
N PHE A 316 -5.97 -41.31 -57.50
CA PHE A 316 -7.09 -40.95 -56.63
C PHE A 316 -7.36 -42.01 -55.55
N ILE A 317 -7.17 -43.30 -55.85
CA ILE A 317 -7.34 -44.38 -54.87
C ILE A 317 -6.20 -44.40 -53.86
N GLU A 318 -4.94 -44.35 -54.33
CA GLU A 318 -3.75 -44.45 -53.48
C GLU A 318 -3.58 -43.24 -52.54
N LEU A 319 -4.08 -42.07 -52.95
CA LEU A 319 -3.95 -40.83 -52.17
C LEU A 319 -5.05 -40.66 -51.12
N ARG A 320 -6.05 -41.54 -51.08
CA ARG A 320 -7.20 -41.46 -50.17
C ARG A 320 -6.80 -41.57 -48.70
N GLU A 321 -6.17 -42.68 -48.30
CA GLU A 321 -5.77 -42.90 -46.90
C GLU A 321 -4.80 -41.81 -46.37
N PRO A 322 -3.73 -41.41 -47.10
CA PRO A 322 -2.85 -40.33 -46.64
C PRO A 322 -3.58 -38.98 -46.47
N ALA A 323 -4.52 -38.67 -47.35
CA ALA A 323 -5.28 -37.43 -47.28
C ALA A 323 -6.28 -37.44 -46.12
N GLU A 324 -6.97 -38.55 -45.89
CA GLU A 324 -7.85 -38.74 -44.73
C GLU A 324 -7.08 -38.57 -43.42
N ALA A 325 -5.90 -39.18 -43.31
CA ALA A 325 -5.03 -39.02 -42.15
C ALA A 325 -4.60 -37.54 -41.95
N ALA A 326 -4.26 -36.83 -43.02
CA ALA A 326 -3.95 -35.40 -42.95
C ALA A 326 -5.16 -34.55 -42.53
N GLN A 327 -6.35 -34.85 -43.07
CA GLN A 327 -7.58 -34.16 -42.73
C GLN A 327 -7.96 -34.35 -41.26
N ILE A 328 -7.91 -35.58 -40.76
CA ILE A 328 -8.21 -35.90 -39.36
C ILE A 328 -7.27 -35.13 -38.43
N SER A 329 -5.96 -35.12 -38.69
CA SER A 329 -5.02 -34.36 -37.85
C SER A 329 -5.22 -32.84 -37.91
N GLN A 330 -5.60 -32.28 -39.06
CA GLN A 330 -5.98 -30.85 -39.13
C GLN A 330 -7.26 -30.56 -38.35
N LEU A 331 -8.24 -31.46 -38.38
CA LEU A 331 -9.51 -31.33 -37.66
C LEU A 331 -9.31 -31.43 -36.15
N GLU A 332 -8.51 -32.40 -35.70
CA GLU A 332 -8.08 -32.57 -34.31
C GLU A 332 -7.46 -31.29 -33.78
N PHE A 333 -6.45 -30.78 -34.49
CA PHE A 333 -5.79 -29.56 -34.09
C PHE A 333 -6.75 -28.36 -34.08
N TYR A 334 -7.66 -28.26 -35.05
CA TYR A 334 -8.66 -27.19 -35.10
C TYR A 334 -9.55 -27.17 -33.85
N PHE A 335 -10.10 -28.32 -33.43
CA PHE A 335 -10.94 -28.38 -32.24
C PHE A 335 -10.15 -28.13 -30.97
N VAL A 336 -8.93 -28.69 -30.87
CA VAL A 336 -8.05 -28.40 -29.73
C VAL A 336 -7.77 -26.91 -29.61
N LEU A 337 -7.50 -26.25 -30.74
CA LEU A 337 -7.24 -24.82 -30.83
C LEU A 337 -8.44 -23.97 -30.42
N ARG A 338 -9.60 -24.22 -31.04
CA ARG A 338 -10.85 -23.47 -30.82
C ARG A 338 -11.36 -23.65 -29.39
N ASP A 339 -11.40 -24.90 -28.93
CA ASP A 339 -12.13 -25.26 -27.72
C ASP A 339 -11.25 -25.24 -26.48
N PHE A 340 -9.93 -25.39 -26.58
CA PHE A 340 -9.08 -25.45 -25.39
C PHE A 340 -7.94 -24.43 -25.39
N ILE A 341 -7.16 -24.32 -26.45
CA ILE A 341 -5.98 -23.42 -26.47
C ILE A 341 -6.40 -21.96 -26.28
N MET A 342 -7.33 -21.47 -27.12
CA MET A 342 -7.76 -20.06 -27.08
C MET A 342 -8.38 -19.69 -25.71
N PRO A 343 -9.38 -20.41 -25.17
CA PRO A 343 -9.92 -20.11 -23.84
C PRO A 343 -8.89 -20.22 -22.72
N SER A 344 -7.94 -21.15 -22.84
CA SER A 344 -6.87 -21.31 -21.84
C SER A 344 -5.91 -20.12 -21.83
N LEU A 345 -5.64 -19.49 -22.98
CA LEU A 345 -4.82 -18.27 -23.06
C LEU A 345 -5.49 -17.08 -22.38
N ASP A 346 -6.81 -16.95 -22.55
CA ASP A 346 -7.61 -15.93 -21.86
C ASP A 346 -7.61 -16.16 -20.34
N ALA A 347 -7.80 -17.40 -19.91
CA ALA A 347 -7.79 -17.75 -18.50
C ALA A 347 -6.39 -17.56 -17.85
N VAL A 348 -5.29 -17.87 -18.56
CA VAL A 348 -3.91 -17.55 -18.10
C VAL A 348 -3.72 -16.05 -17.93
N ARG A 349 -4.17 -15.26 -18.92
CA ARG A 349 -4.12 -13.80 -18.84
C ARG A 349 -4.90 -13.30 -17.63
N ALA A 350 -6.10 -13.82 -17.40
CA ALA A 350 -6.92 -13.48 -16.25
C ALA A 350 -6.21 -13.82 -14.93
N GLN A 351 -5.61 -15.00 -14.81
CA GLN A 351 -4.85 -15.39 -13.60
C GLN A 351 -3.70 -14.43 -13.30
N VAL A 352 -2.89 -14.09 -14.29
CA VAL A 352 -1.77 -13.15 -14.11
C VAL A 352 -2.31 -11.77 -13.67
N LEU A 353 -3.38 -11.29 -14.28
CA LEU A 353 -4.02 -10.02 -13.91
C LEU A 353 -4.63 -10.04 -12.50
N VAL A 354 -5.17 -11.18 -12.05
CA VAL A 354 -5.64 -11.38 -10.67
C VAL A 354 -4.48 -11.32 -9.70
N SER A 355 -3.39 -12.07 -9.95
CA SER A 355 -2.20 -12.07 -9.09
C SER A 355 -1.57 -10.67 -9.00
N THR A 356 -1.52 -9.93 -10.11
CA THR A 356 -1.02 -8.55 -10.13
C THR A 356 -1.84 -7.63 -9.21
N ARG A 357 -3.17 -7.69 -9.32
CA ARG A 357 -4.07 -6.88 -8.49
C ARG A 357 -3.97 -7.24 -7.01
N GLN A 358 -3.80 -8.52 -6.70
CA GLN A 358 -3.57 -8.98 -5.32
C GLN A 358 -2.29 -8.38 -4.72
N ILE A 359 -1.18 -8.40 -5.47
CA ILE A 359 0.10 -7.81 -5.04
C ILE A 359 -0.02 -6.30 -4.82
N ASN A 360 -0.79 -5.63 -5.67
CA ASN A 360 -0.98 -4.18 -5.64
C ASN A 360 -2.11 -3.73 -4.67
N ASN A 361 -2.72 -4.65 -3.90
CA ASN A 361 -3.88 -4.37 -3.03
C ASN A 361 -5.04 -3.66 -3.76
N GLN A 362 -5.30 -4.06 -5.00
CA GLN A 362 -6.37 -3.52 -5.83
C GLN A 362 -7.61 -4.42 -5.78
N GLU A 363 -8.79 -3.82 -5.99
CA GLU A 363 -10.03 -4.58 -6.14
C GLU A 363 -9.99 -5.47 -7.39
N ILE A 364 -10.49 -6.70 -7.25
CA ILE A 364 -10.51 -7.72 -8.30
C ILE A 364 -11.96 -7.85 -8.79
N PRO A 365 -12.26 -7.52 -10.07
CA PRO A 365 -13.58 -7.73 -10.63
C PRO A 365 -14.02 -9.20 -10.54
N GLN A 366 -15.28 -9.44 -10.21
CA GLN A 366 -15.82 -10.81 -10.12
C GLN A 366 -15.66 -11.57 -11.45
N THR A 367 -15.93 -10.92 -12.58
CA THR A 367 -15.78 -11.51 -13.93
C THR A 367 -14.36 -12.01 -14.19
N LEU A 368 -13.36 -11.19 -13.86
CA LEU A 368 -11.95 -11.57 -14.02
C LEU A 368 -11.57 -12.75 -13.13
N MET A 369 -12.16 -12.83 -11.93
CA MET A 369 -11.93 -13.93 -11.01
C MET A 369 -12.66 -15.21 -11.43
N GLU A 370 -13.77 -15.12 -12.16
CA GLU A 370 -14.44 -16.26 -12.80
C GLU A 370 -13.61 -16.80 -13.97
N GLU A 371 -13.19 -15.94 -14.91
CA GLU A 371 -12.30 -16.30 -16.02
C GLU A 371 -11.02 -17.00 -15.54
N ALA A 372 -10.40 -16.49 -14.47
CA ALA A 372 -9.20 -17.08 -13.88
C ALA A 372 -9.43 -18.49 -13.29
N LYS A 373 -10.65 -18.80 -12.85
CA LYS A 373 -11.01 -20.10 -12.25
C LYS A 373 -11.31 -21.17 -13.29
N GLU A 374 -11.74 -20.77 -14.49
CA GLU A 374 -12.06 -21.71 -15.57
C GLU A 374 -10.86 -22.54 -16.03
N LEU A 375 -9.63 -22.04 -15.79
CA LEU A 375 -8.41 -22.69 -16.28
C LEU A 375 -8.28 -24.16 -15.88
N ASN A 376 -8.54 -24.50 -14.61
CA ASN A 376 -8.40 -25.87 -14.13
C ASN A 376 -9.43 -26.80 -14.80
N GLN A 377 -10.63 -26.29 -15.04
CA GLN A 377 -11.67 -27.03 -15.75
C GLN A 377 -11.28 -27.26 -17.20
N LEU A 378 -10.83 -26.21 -17.92
CA LEU A 378 -10.36 -26.29 -19.30
C LEU A 378 -9.22 -27.30 -19.46
N ILE A 379 -8.25 -27.30 -18.55
CA ILE A 379 -7.14 -28.26 -18.53
C ILE A 379 -7.67 -29.69 -18.35
N SER A 380 -8.59 -29.89 -17.40
CA SER A 380 -9.19 -31.20 -17.14
C SER A 380 -9.97 -31.72 -18.34
N GLU A 381 -10.79 -30.88 -18.97
CA GLU A 381 -11.53 -31.22 -20.18
C GLU A 381 -10.57 -31.54 -21.34
N ARG A 382 -9.55 -30.71 -21.57
CA ARG A 382 -8.53 -30.92 -22.61
C ARG A 382 -7.77 -32.24 -22.45
N ASN A 383 -7.42 -32.62 -21.22
CA ASN A 383 -6.69 -33.87 -20.98
C ASN A 383 -7.52 -35.12 -21.22
N ASN A 384 -8.86 -35.02 -21.12
CA ASN A 384 -9.79 -36.11 -21.38
C ASN A 384 -10.43 -36.02 -22.77
N TYR A 385 -10.09 -34.99 -23.55
CA TYR A 385 -10.64 -34.80 -24.88
C TYR A 385 -10.07 -35.85 -25.83
N ASN A 386 -10.96 -36.61 -26.44
CA ASN A 386 -10.64 -37.51 -27.54
C ASN A 386 -11.63 -37.21 -28.67
N ILE A 387 -11.12 -36.93 -29.86
CA ILE A 387 -11.98 -36.80 -31.02
C ILE A 387 -12.45 -38.21 -31.44
N GLU A 388 -13.71 -38.33 -31.81
CA GLU A 388 -14.15 -39.47 -32.61
C GLU A 388 -14.04 -39.03 -34.07
N PRO A 389 -13.10 -39.60 -34.87
CA PRO A 389 -12.96 -39.20 -36.25
C PRO A 389 -14.27 -39.49 -36.99
N PRO A 390 -14.79 -38.53 -37.76
CA PRO A 390 -16.06 -38.71 -38.45
C PRO A 390 -15.91 -39.80 -39.52
N GLN A 391 -16.93 -40.64 -39.71
CA GLN A 391 -16.93 -41.73 -40.71
C GLN A 391 -16.87 -41.25 -42.17
N VAL A 392 -15.65 -41.16 -42.71
CA VAL A 392 -15.32 -40.84 -44.10
C VAL A 392 -16.40 -41.28 -45.14
N PRO A 393 -16.72 -40.45 -46.15
CA PRO A 393 -15.99 -39.26 -46.58
C PRO A 393 -16.55 -38.01 -45.93
N PHE A 394 -15.69 -37.24 -45.24
CA PHE A 394 -16.04 -35.97 -44.64
C PHE A 394 -15.01 -34.92 -45.00
N SER A 395 -15.48 -33.78 -45.47
CA SER A 395 -14.71 -32.57 -45.63
C SER A 395 -14.68 -31.78 -44.32
N LEU A 396 -13.47 -31.33 -43.97
CA LEU A 396 -13.18 -30.44 -42.85
C LEU A 396 -14.18 -29.29 -42.67
N ALA A 397 -14.72 -28.72 -43.76
CA ALA A 397 -15.65 -27.58 -43.71
C ALA A 397 -17.03 -27.92 -43.12
N ALA A 398 -17.63 -29.08 -43.45
CA ALA A 398 -18.92 -29.48 -42.89
C ALA A 398 -18.82 -29.76 -41.39
N VAL A 399 -17.77 -30.49 -40.99
CA VAL A 399 -17.54 -30.86 -39.59
C VAL A 399 -17.23 -29.62 -38.74
N LYS A 400 -16.46 -28.65 -39.25
CA LYS A 400 -16.24 -27.36 -38.59
C LYS A 400 -17.55 -26.57 -38.36
N SER A 401 -18.45 -26.57 -39.34
CA SER A 401 -19.71 -25.80 -39.29
C SER A 401 -20.82 -26.44 -38.45
N MET A 402 -20.75 -27.76 -38.21
CA MET A 402 -21.82 -28.53 -37.58
C MET A 402 -21.45 -29.14 -36.22
N SER A 403 -20.19 -29.07 -35.80
CA SER A 403 -19.70 -29.62 -34.52
C SER A 403 -19.41 -28.53 -33.47
N SER A 404 -19.88 -28.76 -32.24
CA SER A 404 -19.61 -27.95 -31.05
C SER A 404 -18.91 -28.79 -29.98
N ARG A 405 -18.53 -28.21 -28.83
CA ARG A 405 -17.95 -28.97 -27.70
C ARG A 405 -18.82 -30.15 -27.24
N GLU A 406 -20.15 -30.06 -27.39
CA GLU A 406 -21.12 -31.06 -26.93
C GLU A 406 -21.69 -31.93 -28.06
N ILE A 407 -21.39 -31.59 -29.32
CA ILE A 407 -21.97 -32.26 -30.49
C ILE A 407 -20.82 -32.74 -31.37
N THR A 408 -20.48 -34.02 -31.22
CA THR A 408 -19.61 -34.76 -32.14
C THR A 408 -20.49 -35.47 -33.17
N MET A 409 -20.38 -35.08 -34.43
CA MET A 409 -21.02 -35.84 -35.51
C MET A 409 -20.25 -37.12 -35.78
N THR A 410 -20.93 -38.25 -35.63
CA THR A 410 -20.47 -39.58 -36.04
C THR A 410 -21.57 -40.27 -36.86
N GLY A 411 -21.20 -41.02 -37.91
CA GLY A 411 -22.14 -41.77 -38.77
C GLY A 411 -22.01 -41.50 -40.27
N GLU A 412 -22.70 -42.30 -41.10
CA GLU A 412 -22.71 -42.20 -42.57
C GLU A 412 -23.46 -40.93 -43.06
N MET A 413 -22.84 -40.18 -43.96
CA MET A 413 -23.43 -39.01 -44.64
C MET A 413 -23.49 -39.23 -46.16
N PRO A 414 -24.39 -38.54 -46.89
CA PRO A 414 -24.65 -38.84 -48.29
C PRO A 414 -23.41 -38.67 -49.20
N ASP A 415 -22.99 -39.81 -49.75
CA ASP A 415 -21.80 -40.11 -50.54
C ASP A 415 -21.43 -39.07 -51.62
N GLN A 416 -22.40 -38.54 -52.36
CA GLN A 416 -22.12 -37.73 -53.56
C GLN A 416 -21.52 -36.34 -53.30
N VAL A 417 -21.92 -35.66 -52.21
CA VAL A 417 -21.39 -34.31 -51.91
C VAL A 417 -19.95 -34.41 -51.41
N GLU A 418 -19.66 -35.45 -50.64
CA GLU A 418 -18.35 -35.65 -50.04
C GLU A 418 -17.35 -36.25 -51.03
N GLU A 419 -17.78 -37.12 -51.95
CA GLU A 419 -16.98 -37.51 -53.13
C GLU A 419 -16.65 -36.30 -54.03
N ALA A 420 -17.57 -35.35 -54.19
CA ALA A 420 -17.29 -34.12 -54.95
C ALA A 420 -16.25 -33.21 -54.24
N ARG A 421 -16.32 -33.11 -52.90
CA ARG A 421 -15.33 -32.35 -52.10
C ARG A 421 -13.98 -33.06 -52.04
N TRP A 422 -13.99 -34.38 -52.02
CA TRP A 422 -12.80 -35.21 -52.18
C TRP A 422 -12.12 -34.94 -53.52
N ALA A 423 -12.89 -34.96 -54.61
CA ALA A 423 -12.37 -34.64 -55.93
C ALA A 423 -11.79 -33.20 -56.00
N ASP A 424 -12.44 -32.22 -55.39
CA ASP A 424 -11.94 -30.85 -55.28
C ASP A 424 -10.62 -30.76 -54.49
N LEU A 425 -10.53 -31.44 -53.33
CA LEU A 425 -9.29 -31.53 -52.55
C LEU A 425 -8.17 -32.16 -53.39
N MET A 426 -8.48 -33.24 -54.10
CA MET A 426 -7.49 -33.94 -54.93
C MET A 426 -6.98 -33.07 -56.07
N LEU A 427 -7.87 -32.36 -56.76
CA LEU A 427 -7.50 -31.39 -57.80
C LEU A 427 -6.69 -30.22 -57.21
N GLY A 428 -7.10 -29.71 -56.05
CA GLY A 428 -6.38 -28.67 -55.32
C GLY A 428 -4.99 -29.11 -54.85
N SER A 429 -4.84 -30.37 -54.46
CA SER A 429 -3.60 -30.92 -53.90
C SER A 429 -2.45 -30.92 -54.89
N MET A 430 -2.71 -31.13 -56.17
CA MET A 430 -1.69 -31.00 -57.21
C MET A 430 -1.07 -29.59 -57.22
N ALA A 431 -1.86 -28.56 -56.93
CA ALA A 431 -1.39 -27.19 -56.88
C ALA A 431 -0.71 -26.85 -55.55
N PHE A 432 -1.32 -27.19 -54.41
CA PHE A 432 -0.77 -26.81 -53.11
C PHE A 432 0.38 -27.69 -52.65
N ALA A 433 0.50 -28.94 -53.11
CA ALA A 433 1.63 -29.81 -52.77
C ALA A 433 2.96 -29.23 -53.31
N MET A 434 2.91 -28.44 -54.38
CA MET A 434 4.08 -27.71 -54.89
C MET A 434 4.49 -26.55 -53.96
N GLU A 435 3.62 -26.08 -53.07
CA GLU A 435 3.93 -25.02 -52.11
C GLU A 435 4.87 -25.56 -51.02
N GLY A 436 6.09 -25.03 -50.96
CA GLY A 436 7.09 -25.46 -49.97
C GLY A 436 7.92 -26.68 -50.37
N ASN A 437 7.69 -27.28 -51.54
CA ASN A 437 8.45 -28.41 -52.08
C ASN A 437 9.19 -28.04 -53.39
N PRO A 438 10.12 -27.06 -53.38
CA PRO A 438 10.72 -26.53 -54.61
C PRO A 438 11.57 -27.56 -55.38
N LYS A 439 12.20 -28.51 -54.69
CA LYS A 439 13.04 -29.53 -55.32
C LYS A 439 12.20 -30.50 -56.16
N GLU A 440 11.07 -30.93 -55.61
CA GLU A 440 10.13 -31.79 -56.31
C GLU A 440 9.50 -31.07 -57.50
N VAL A 441 9.24 -29.76 -57.39
CA VAL A 441 8.79 -28.92 -58.52
C VAL A 441 9.86 -28.87 -59.61
N ASP A 442 11.14 -28.72 -59.26
CA ASP A 442 12.25 -28.74 -60.24
C ASP A 442 12.25 -30.05 -61.05
N GLU A 443 12.01 -31.19 -60.40
CA GLU A 443 11.94 -32.49 -61.07
C GLU A 443 10.75 -32.59 -62.04
N LEU A 444 9.59 -32.02 -61.69
CA LEU A 444 8.42 -31.96 -62.57
C LEU A 444 8.64 -31.04 -63.78
N VAL A 445 9.43 -29.97 -63.61
CA VAL A 445 9.86 -29.10 -64.71
C VAL A 445 10.87 -29.83 -65.61
N GLN A 446 11.86 -30.52 -65.01
CA GLN A 446 12.87 -31.28 -65.74
C GLN A 446 12.26 -32.41 -66.58
N CYS A 447 11.22 -33.06 -66.09
CA CYS A 447 10.54 -34.13 -66.83
C CYS A 447 9.56 -33.61 -67.90
N GLY A 448 9.35 -32.29 -68.00
CA GLY A 448 8.49 -31.65 -68.98
C GLY A 448 6.99 -31.66 -68.64
N LEU A 449 6.61 -31.99 -67.40
CA LEU A 449 5.22 -31.92 -66.95
C LEU A 449 4.76 -30.47 -66.74
N TYR A 450 5.64 -29.63 -66.20
CA TYR A 450 5.40 -28.19 -66.02
C TYR A 450 6.45 -27.35 -66.74
N LYS A 451 6.10 -26.11 -67.08
CA LYS A 451 7.05 -25.14 -67.61
C LYS A 451 7.77 -24.40 -66.47
N PRO A 452 9.00 -23.87 -66.70
CA PRO A 452 9.76 -23.17 -65.66
C PRO A 452 9.04 -21.98 -65.00
N GLU A 453 8.06 -21.36 -65.68
CA GLU A 453 7.26 -20.27 -65.13
C GLU A 453 6.44 -20.67 -63.89
N ILE A 454 6.24 -21.97 -63.65
CA ILE A 454 5.51 -22.49 -62.48
C ILE A 454 6.09 -21.99 -61.15
N HIS A 455 7.42 -21.83 -61.05
CA HIS A 455 8.07 -21.30 -59.85
C HIS A 455 7.59 -19.88 -59.51
N ASN A 456 7.43 -19.02 -60.53
CA ASN A 456 6.94 -17.66 -60.34
C ASN A 456 5.46 -17.65 -59.95
N ILE A 457 4.66 -18.56 -60.52
CA ILE A 457 3.24 -18.70 -60.18
C ILE A 457 3.09 -19.09 -58.70
N ILE A 458 3.83 -20.12 -58.24
CA ILE A 458 3.80 -20.56 -56.84
C ILE A 458 4.25 -19.43 -55.91
N LYS A 459 5.36 -18.75 -56.24
CA LYS A 459 5.88 -17.64 -55.45
C LYS A 459 4.86 -16.50 -55.31
N ASN A 460 4.23 -16.09 -56.40
CA ASN A 460 3.24 -15.02 -56.40
C ASN A 460 2.00 -15.40 -55.59
N ARG A 461 1.50 -16.64 -55.71
CA ARG A 461 0.38 -17.15 -54.89
C ARG A 461 0.72 -17.14 -53.41
N ASN A 462 1.92 -17.59 -53.04
CA ASN A 462 2.37 -17.57 -51.64
C ASN A 462 2.49 -16.15 -51.09
N GLN A 463 3.00 -15.20 -51.89
CA GLN A 463 3.04 -13.79 -51.51
C GLN A 463 1.64 -13.19 -51.33
N GLU A 464 0.69 -13.51 -52.21
CA GLU A 464 -0.70 -13.06 -52.09
C GLU A 464 -1.36 -13.59 -50.82
N LYS A 465 -1.13 -14.86 -50.47
CA LYS A 465 -1.61 -15.46 -49.21
C LYS A 465 -1.04 -14.75 -47.98
N ILE A 466 0.26 -14.46 -47.97
CA ILE A 466 0.92 -13.72 -46.87
C ILE A 466 0.35 -12.29 -46.77
N LEU A 467 0.14 -11.62 -47.90
CA LEU A 467 -0.40 -10.27 -47.89
C LEU A 467 -1.85 -10.25 -47.37
N LYS A 468 -2.67 -11.22 -47.79
CA LYS A 468 -4.05 -11.37 -47.30
C LYS A 468 -4.10 -11.60 -45.80
N SER A 469 -3.17 -12.38 -45.23
CA SER A 469 -3.13 -12.63 -43.79
C SER A 469 -2.64 -11.43 -42.96
N GLN A 470 -2.09 -10.38 -43.58
CA GLN A 470 -1.60 -9.18 -42.89
C GLN A 470 -2.60 -8.00 -42.88
N ILE A 471 -3.53 -7.98 -43.83
CA ILE A 471 -4.52 -6.90 -44.02
C ILE A 471 -5.79 -7.13 -43.15
N GLN A 472 -5.88 -8.28 -42.51
CA GLN A 472 -7.08 -8.90 -41.97
C GLN A 472 -6.85 -9.39 -40.54
#